data_AF-A0A381TZZ9-F1
#
_entry.id   AF-A0A381TZZ9-F1
#
_cell.length_a   1.000
_cell.length_b   1.000
_cell.length_c   1.000
_cell.angle_alpha   90.00
_cell.angle_beta   90.00
_cell.angle_gamma   90.00
#
_symmetry.space_group_name_H-M   'P 1'
#
loop_
_entity.id
_entity.type
_entity.pdbx_description
1 polymer ?
#
loop_
_entity_poly.entity_id
_entity_poly.type
_entity_poly.pdbx_seq_one_letter_code
_entity_poly.pdbx_strand_id
1 'polypeptide(L)'
;RLTTNPGGTATPRWSPDGAWVAFESSRGGNTDLWVVSNTEGDVRQVTTHEARDVGPVWSPDGRSLAFSSNRGGAALDVWIVSAEGGDARRLTMQGASRPRWSPDGQSIVYLSASGDDAQSQIWRVSVSGGGPEQLTDGGYTAQAEYSPDGETIAYQNHDGEGFDIYVTPVGGGMATRLSVEAGDDTSPRWSPDGTSIAFLAATDGTQDIQDLQVVSVRTGDVHRLTEGAGVVTAFDWLSDDSLVYSLRSGSVNLWTIEVDQLLQRTFEN
;
A
#
# COMPACT_ATOMS: atom_id res chain seq x y z
N ARG A 1 20.85 7.99 -5.39
CA ARG A 1 19.66 8.77 -4.96
C ARG A 1 18.58 7.78 -4.60
N LEU A 2 18.18 7.71 -3.33
CA LEU A 2 16.95 7.03 -2.91
C LEU A 2 15.79 7.89 -3.44
N THR A 3 14.89 7.34 -4.25
CA THR A 3 13.73 8.11 -4.72
C THR A 3 12.62 7.98 -3.70
N THR A 4 12.43 9.01 -2.87
CA THR A 4 11.24 9.11 -2.01
C THR A 4 10.16 9.82 -2.80
N ASN A 5 9.13 9.09 -3.25
CA ASN A 5 7.93 9.71 -3.83
C ASN A 5 6.79 9.65 -2.80
N PRO A 6 6.39 10.78 -2.18
CA PRO A 6 5.40 10.82 -1.09
C PRO A 6 3.96 10.42 -1.48
N GLY A 7 3.69 10.02 -2.73
CA GLY A 7 2.37 9.65 -3.22
C GLY A 7 2.17 8.16 -3.54
N GLY A 8 2.98 7.27 -2.98
CA GLY A 8 2.81 5.82 -3.10
C GLY A 8 3.09 5.28 -4.50
N THR A 9 4.36 5.04 -4.81
CA THR A 9 4.81 3.99 -5.75
C THR A 9 6.29 3.68 -5.56
N ALA A 10 7.08 4.62 -5.03
CA ALA A 10 8.51 4.47 -4.77
C ALA A 10 8.84 4.65 -3.27
N THR A 11 8.19 3.87 -2.39
CA THR A 11 8.61 3.80 -0.99
C THR A 11 9.46 2.56 -0.76
N PRO A 12 10.58 2.66 -0.01
CA PRO A 12 11.27 1.47 0.46
C PRO A 12 10.32 0.58 1.27
N ARG A 13 10.47 -0.74 1.16
CA ARG A 13 9.61 -1.72 1.85
C ARG A 13 10.46 -2.64 2.71
N TRP A 14 10.15 -2.66 4.00
CA TRP A 14 10.73 -3.60 4.95
C TRP A 14 10.33 -5.04 4.63
N SER A 15 11.26 -5.97 4.81
CA SER A 15 10.95 -7.40 4.88
C SER A 15 10.13 -7.69 6.15
N PRO A 16 9.33 -8.78 6.18
CA PRO A 16 8.50 -9.11 7.34
C PRO A 16 9.26 -9.28 8.65
N ASP A 17 10.53 -9.70 8.57
CA ASP A 17 11.43 -9.85 9.72
C ASP A 17 12.20 -8.56 10.09
N GLY A 18 12.02 -7.47 9.34
CA GLY A 18 12.73 -6.20 9.53
C GLY A 18 14.22 -6.22 9.21
N ALA A 19 14.75 -7.32 8.68
CA ALA A 19 16.17 -7.47 8.39
C ALA A 19 16.60 -6.75 7.10
N TRP A 20 15.69 -6.57 6.15
CA TRP A 20 15.97 -6.03 4.83
C TRP A 20 15.00 -4.92 4.43
N VAL A 21 15.48 -4.04 3.56
CA VAL A 21 14.66 -3.01 2.91
C VAL A 21 14.79 -3.17 1.41
N ALA A 22 13.68 -3.41 0.71
CA ALA A 22 13.60 -3.41 -0.75
C ALA A 22 13.33 -2.00 -1.27
N PHE A 23 14.00 -1.62 -2.37
CA PHE A 23 13.85 -0.31 -2.98
C PHE A 23 14.21 -0.33 -4.47
N GLU A 24 13.76 0.68 -5.19
CA GLU A 24 14.08 0.89 -6.60
C GLU A 24 15.38 1.70 -6.75
N SER A 25 16.22 1.36 -7.72
CA SER A 25 17.40 2.16 -8.03
C SER A 25 17.80 2.08 -9.49
N SER A 26 18.03 3.26 -10.10
CA SER A 26 18.58 3.35 -11.46
C SER A 26 20.11 3.31 -11.54
N ARG A 27 20.78 2.91 -10.44
CA ARG A 27 22.25 2.95 -10.33
C ARG A 27 22.97 2.01 -11.30
N GLY A 28 22.26 1.00 -11.81
CA GLY A 28 22.76 0.05 -12.81
C GLY A 28 22.54 0.49 -14.26
N GLY A 29 21.99 1.69 -14.50
CA GLY A 29 21.69 2.21 -15.85
C GLY A 29 20.25 2.00 -16.30
N ASN A 30 19.50 1.12 -15.64
CA ASN A 30 18.04 0.97 -15.72
C ASN A 30 17.45 0.90 -14.29
N THR A 31 16.14 1.11 -14.14
CA THR A 31 15.48 1.01 -12.84
C THR A 31 15.25 -0.47 -12.50
N ASP A 32 16.02 -0.93 -11.52
CA ASP A 32 15.98 -2.30 -11.00
C ASP A 32 15.59 -2.30 -9.51
N LEU A 33 15.31 -3.50 -9.00
CA LEU A 33 15.05 -3.73 -7.58
C LEU A 33 16.34 -4.08 -6.86
N TRP A 34 16.49 -3.49 -5.68
CA TRP A 34 17.62 -3.67 -4.79
C TRP A 34 17.12 -3.95 -3.38
N VAL A 35 17.92 -4.63 -2.58
CA VAL A 35 17.69 -4.74 -1.14
C VAL A 35 18.92 -4.29 -0.37
N VAL A 36 18.69 -3.72 0.80
CA VAL A 36 19.74 -3.33 1.74
C VAL A 36 19.49 -3.94 3.11
N SER A 37 20.54 -4.49 3.74
CA SER A 37 20.49 -4.99 5.11
C SER A 37 20.32 -3.83 6.07
N ASN A 38 19.38 -3.98 7.01
CA ASN A 38 19.10 -2.99 8.04
C ASN A 38 20.27 -2.82 9.03
N THR A 39 20.98 -3.90 9.32
CA THR A 39 22.01 -3.94 10.37
C THR A 39 23.42 -3.86 9.80
N GLU A 40 23.67 -4.53 8.68
CA GLU A 40 25.02 -4.67 8.11
C GLU A 40 25.29 -3.62 7.02
N GLY A 41 24.24 -3.01 6.46
CA GLY A 41 24.34 -2.04 5.38
C GLY A 41 24.68 -2.65 4.02
N ASP A 42 24.71 -3.98 3.91
CA ASP A 42 24.96 -4.71 2.68
C ASP A 42 23.87 -4.44 1.65
N VAL A 43 24.26 -3.95 0.48
CA VAL A 43 23.36 -3.63 -0.64
C VAL A 43 23.56 -4.62 -1.76
N ARG A 44 22.47 -5.20 -2.28
CA ARG A 44 22.51 -6.10 -3.43
C ARG A 44 21.39 -5.82 -4.43
N GLN A 45 21.66 -6.14 -5.69
CA GLN A 45 20.70 -6.06 -6.78
C GLN A 45 19.91 -7.37 -6.85
N VAL A 46 18.58 -7.27 -6.95
CA VAL A 46 17.67 -8.42 -7.03
C VAL A 46 17.25 -8.70 -8.48
N THR A 47 16.99 -7.65 -9.26
CA THR A 47 16.63 -7.79 -10.68
C THR A 47 17.67 -7.16 -11.59
N THR A 48 17.90 -7.74 -12.77
CA THR A 48 18.96 -7.34 -13.70
C THR A 48 18.48 -7.27 -15.16
N HIS A 49 17.17 -7.18 -15.39
CA HIS A 49 16.62 -7.15 -16.75
C HIS A 49 16.71 -5.74 -17.31
N GLU A 50 16.77 -5.58 -18.64
CA GLU A 50 16.73 -4.26 -19.30
C GLU A 50 15.38 -3.52 -19.16
N ALA A 51 14.37 -4.19 -18.60
CA ALA A 51 13.03 -3.68 -18.43
C ALA A 51 12.93 -2.94 -17.11
N ARG A 52 12.08 -1.93 -17.04
CA ARG A 52 11.89 -1.16 -15.81
C ARG A 52 11.14 -2.02 -14.79
N ASP A 53 11.76 -2.24 -13.64
CA ASP A 53 11.19 -2.98 -12.50
C ASP A 53 10.92 -2.01 -11.34
N VAL A 54 9.67 -1.95 -10.85
CA VAL A 54 9.21 -0.96 -9.85
C VAL A 54 8.21 -1.55 -8.85
N GLY A 55 8.01 -0.85 -7.73
CA GLY A 55 7.05 -1.17 -6.68
C GLY A 55 7.28 -2.53 -6.03
N PRO A 56 8.48 -2.81 -5.49
CA PRO A 56 8.75 -4.10 -4.85
C PRO A 56 7.89 -4.27 -3.60
N VAL A 57 7.32 -5.47 -3.42
CA VAL A 57 6.64 -5.87 -2.19
C VAL A 57 7.08 -7.27 -1.77
N TRP A 58 7.44 -7.43 -0.50
CA TRP A 58 7.85 -8.71 0.05
C TRP A 58 6.68 -9.68 0.18
N SER A 59 6.94 -10.96 -0.10
CA SER A 59 6.06 -12.03 0.34
C SER A 59 6.04 -12.11 1.87
N PRO A 60 4.96 -12.61 2.49
CA PRO A 60 4.85 -12.69 3.95
C PRO A 60 5.93 -13.55 4.61
N ASP A 61 6.48 -14.51 3.88
CA ASP A 61 7.60 -15.36 4.32
C ASP A 61 8.99 -14.72 4.10
N GLY A 62 9.05 -13.53 3.50
CA GLY A 62 10.28 -12.80 3.20
C GLY A 62 11.15 -13.42 2.10
N ARG A 63 10.69 -14.45 1.39
CA ARG A 63 11.54 -15.19 0.42
C ARG A 63 11.46 -14.65 -0.99
N SER A 64 10.45 -13.85 -1.32
CA SER A 64 10.19 -13.36 -2.66
C SER A 64 9.81 -11.89 -2.67
N LEU A 65 10.03 -11.25 -3.81
CA LEU A 65 9.47 -9.94 -4.13
C LEU A 65 8.46 -10.08 -5.27
N ALA A 66 7.28 -9.49 -5.11
CA ALA A 66 6.41 -9.17 -6.23
C ALA A 66 6.65 -7.72 -6.66
N PHE A 67 6.53 -7.43 -7.96
CA PHE A 67 6.83 -6.13 -8.52
C PHE A 67 6.15 -5.91 -9.86
N SER A 68 6.13 -4.68 -10.33
CA SER A 68 5.62 -4.31 -11.66
C SER A 68 6.77 -4.19 -12.66
N SER A 69 6.64 -4.83 -13.83
CA SER A 69 7.65 -4.80 -14.89
C SER A 69 7.05 -4.75 -16.29
N ASN A 70 7.68 -3.99 -17.20
CA ASN A 70 7.30 -3.92 -18.61
C ASN A 70 8.08 -4.91 -19.49
N ARG A 71 8.75 -5.92 -18.92
CA ARG A 71 9.46 -6.93 -19.73
C ARG A 71 8.54 -7.78 -20.63
N GLY A 72 7.24 -7.78 -20.34
CA GLY A 72 6.21 -8.48 -21.12
C GLY A 72 5.62 -7.69 -22.29
N GLY A 73 6.03 -6.43 -22.51
CA GLY A 73 5.51 -5.56 -23.56
C GLY A 73 5.37 -4.10 -23.13
N ALA A 74 4.48 -3.36 -23.79
CA ALA A 74 4.29 -1.93 -23.51
C ALA A 74 3.67 -1.63 -22.13
N ALA A 75 2.84 -2.54 -21.62
CA ALA A 75 2.20 -2.40 -20.31
C ALA A 75 3.07 -3.01 -19.19
N LEU A 76 2.90 -2.50 -17.97
CA LEU A 76 3.41 -3.17 -16.78
C LEU A 76 2.59 -4.42 -16.50
N ASP A 77 3.23 -5.46 -15.99
CA ASP A 77 2.59 -6.63 -15.40
C ASP A 77 3.17 -6.92 -14.03
N VAL A 78 2.50 -7.76 -13.26
CA VAL A 78 3.01 -8.28 -12.00
C VAL A 78 3.93 -9.47 -12.27
N TRP A 79 5.11 -9.42 -11.67
CA TRP A 79 6.14 -10.45 -11.68
C TRP A 79 6.55 -10.81 -10.26
N ILE A 80 7.06 -12.02 -10.07
CA ILE A 80 7.63 -12.49 -8.82
C ILE A 80 9.08 -12.93 -9.06
N VAL A 81 9.99 -12.54 -8.18
CA VAL A 81 11.39 -12.98 -8.17
C VAL A 81 11.76 -13.43 -6.75
N SER A 82 12.70 -14.35 -6.63
CA SER A 82 13.32 -14.65 -5.34
C SER A 82 13.94 -13.38 -4.75
N ALA A 83 13.85 -13.20 -3.44
CA ALA A 83 14.53 -12.10 -2.75
C ALA A 83 16.07 -12.18 -2.95
N GLU A 84 16.58 -13.39 -3.18
CA GLU A 84 17.97 -13.65 -3.53
C GLU A 84 18.36 -13.27 -4.96
N GLY A 85 17.39 -12.83 -5.77
CA GLY A 85 17.53 -12.55 -7.19
C GLY A 85 17.37 -13.79 -8.08
N GLY A 86 17.72 -13.63 -9.35
CA GLY A 86 17.58 -14.67 -10.38
C GLY A 86 16.40 -14.43 -11.33
N ASP A 87 15.91 -15.50 -11.93
CA ASP A 87 14.86 -15.41 -12.96
C ASP A 87 13.51 -15.05 -12.35
N ALA A 88 12.90 -13.98 -12.85
CA ALA A 88 11.56 -13.58 -12.45
C ALA A 88 10.49 -14.30 -13.29
N ARG A 89 9.38 -14.66 -12.64
CA ARG A 89 8.21 -15.30 -13.23
C ARG A 89 7.08 -14.31 -13.39
N ARG A 90 6.49 -14.24 -14.59
CA ARG A 90 5.31 -13.42 -14.88
C ARG A 90 4.08 -14.01 -14.22
N LEU A 91 3.24 -13.16 -13.62
CA LEU A 91 1.98 -13.58 -13.01
C LEU A 91 0.74 -13.07 -13.75
N THR A 92 0.83 -11.90 -14.39
CA THR A 92 -0.27 -11.29 -15.16
C THR A 92 0.16 -10.97 -16.60
N MET A 93 -0.82 -10.82 -17.51
CA MET A 93 -0.52 -10.53 -18.93
C MET A 93 -1.36 -9.42 -19.56
N GLN A 94 -2.24 -8.77 -18.79
CA GLN A 94 -3.25 -7.84 -19.30
C GLN A 94 -3.12 -6.44 -18.69
N GLY A 95 -1.92 -6.03 -18.30
CA GLY A 95 -1.70 -4.73 -17.68
C GLY A 95 -2.05 -4.78 -16.21
N ALA A 96 -1.04 -4.80 -15.35
CA ALA A 96 -1.21 -4.87 -13.90
C ALA A 96 -0.14 -4.06 -13.19
N SER A 97 -0.52 -3.41 -12.11
CA SER A 97 0.40 -2.60 -11.31
C SER A 97 0.11 -2.67 -9.82
N ARG A 98 1.05 -2.19 -8.99
CA ARG A 98 0.89 -2.05 -7.53
C ARG A 98 0.47 -3.36 -6.84
N PRO A 99 1.26 -4.46 -7.00
CA PRO A 99 0.93 -5.72 -6.36
C PRO A 99 0.98 -5.63 -4.83
N ARG A 100 0.16 -6.44 -4.16
CA ARG A 100 0.21 -6.72 -2.71
C ARG A 100 -0.04 -8.19 -2.46
N TRP A 101 0.80 -8.82 -1.66
CA TRP A 101 0.60 -10.20 -1.23
C TRP A 101 -0.56 -10.31 -0.25
N SER A 102 -1.33 -11.39 -0.36
CA SER A 102 -2.20 -11.83 0.74
C SER A 102 -1.35 -12.27 1.94
N PRO A 103 -1.84 -12.13 3.18
CA PRO A 103 -1.09 -12.51 4.39
C PRO A 103 -0.63 -13.98 4.41
N ASP A 104 -1.38 -14.87 3.78
CA ASP A 104 -1.05 -16.28 3.61
C ASP A 104 -0.01 -16.58 2.51
N GLY A 105 0.35 -15.57 1.71
CA GLY A 105 1.29 -15.68 0.58
C GLY A 105 0.75 -16.46 -0.62
N GLN A 106 -0.54 -16.80 -0.67
CA GLN A 106 -1.11 -17.64 -1.73
C GLN A 106 -1.64 -16.86 -2.94
N SER A 107 -1.87 -15.56 -2.78
CA SER A 107 -2.41 -14.70 -3.83
C SER A 107 -1.83 -13.29 -3.80
N ILE A 108 -2.05 -12.57 -4.88
CA ILE A 108 -1.67 -11.16 -5.01
C ILE A 108 -2.88 -10.39 -5.48
N VAL A 109 -3.18 -9.27 -4.81
CA VAL A 109 -4.05 -8.22 -5.39
C VAL A 109 -3.22 -7.20 -6.13
N TYR A 110 -3.78 -6.64 -7.18
CA TYR A 110 -3.16 -5.65 -8.04
C TYR A 110 -4.22 -4.75 -8.67
N LEU A 111 -3.78 -3.63 -9.23
CA LEU A 111 -4.64 -2.74 -10.00
C LEU A 111 -4.55 -3.07 -11.48
N SER A 112 -5.71 -3.16 -12.14
CA SER A 112 -5.81 -3.37 -13.59
C SER A 112 -7.01 -2.62 -14.17
N ALA A 113 -6.82 -2.09 -15.38
CA ALA A 113 -7.87 -1.50 -16.21
C ALA A 113 -8.36 -2.45 -17.32
N SER A 114 -8.18 -3.76 -17.13
CA SER A 114 -8.60 -4.81 -18.07
C SER A 114 -10.10 -5.13 -18.03
N GLY A 115 -10.87 -4.48 -17.15
CA GLY A 115 -12.32 -4.64 -17.05
C GLY A 115 -13.08 -3.88 -18.14
N ASP A 116 -14.41 -4.05 -18.16
CA ASP A 116 -15.28 -3.52 -19.22
C ASP A 116 -15.35 -1.98 -19.25
N ASP A 117 -15.17 -1.31 -18.10
CA ASP A 117 -15.26 0.15 -17.96
C ASP A 117 -13.93 0.89 -18.22
N ALA A 118 -12.85 0.15 -18.48
CA ALA A 118 -11.47 0.64 -18.60
C ALA A 118 -10.99 1.50 -17.42
N GLN A 119 -11.65 1.41 -16.27
CA GLN A 119 -11.20 2.05 -15.03
C GLN A 119 -10.27 1.12 -14.27
N SER A 120 -9.37 1.70 -13.47
CA SER A 120 -8.51 0.92 -12.58
C SER A 120 -9.35 0.24 -11.50
N GLN A 121 -9.38 -1.08 -11.51
CA GLN A 121 -10.09 -1.93 -10.55
C GLN A 121 -9.10 -2.82 -9.78
N ILE A 122 -9.55 -3.37 -8.65
CA ILE A 122 -8.77 -4.33 -7.87
C ILE A 122 -9.03 -5.72 -8.41
N TRP A 123 -7.95 -6.41 -8.77
CA TRP A 123 -7.98 -7.78 -9.23
C TRP A 123 -7.10 -8.64 -8.35
N ARG A 124 -7.41 -9.94 -8.30
CA ARG A 124 -6.67 -10.94 -7.56
C ARG A 124 -6.21 -12.04 -8.50
N VAL A 125 -4.99 -12.54 -8.28
CA VAL A 125 -4.45 -13.71 -8.97
C VAL A 125 -3.76 -14.64 -7.97
N SER A 126 -3.92 -15.95 -8.16
CA SER A 126 -3.18 -16.94 -7.38
C SER A 126 -1.69 -16.91 -7.73
N VAL A 127 -0.83 -17.06 -6.73
CA VAL A 127 0.63 -17.10 -6.91
C VAL A 127 1.07 -18.30 -7.75
N SER A 128 0.33 -19.42 -7.71
CA SER A 128 0.54 -20.56 -8.61
C SER A 128 0.09 -20.31 -10.05
N GLY A 129 -0.50 -19.15 -10.34
CA GLY A 129 -1.14 -18.82 -11.61
C GLY A 129 -2.61 -19.23 -11.66
N GLY A 130 -3.27 -18.93 -12.77
CA GLY A 130 -4.70 -19.15 -12.97
C GLY A 130 -5.38 -17.95 -13.62
N GLY A 131 -6.70 -18.02 -13.77
CA GLY A 131 -7.49 -16.88 -14.21
C GLY A 131 -7.56 -15.82 -13.11
N PRO A 132 -7.35 -14.53 -13.42
CA PRO A 132 -7.54 -13.47 -12.45
C PRO A 132 -9.03 -13.22 -12.17
N GLU A 133 -9.32 -12.75 -10.97
CA GLU A 133 -10.67 -12.42 -10.48
C GLU A 133 -10.74 -10.93 -10.18
N GLN A 134 -11.81 -10.26 -10.61
CA GLN A 134 -12.08 -8.85 -10.30
C GLN A 134 -12.82 -8.76 -8.96
N LEU A 135 -12.32 -7.96 -8.01
CA LEU A 135 -12.87 -7.82 -6.66
C LEU A 135 -13.71 -6.55 -6.48
N THR A 136 -13.58 -5.57 -7.37
CA THR A 136 -14.32 -4.30 -7.32
C THR A 136 -14.90 -3.96 -8.68
N ASP A 137 -16.06 -3.32 -8.68
CA ASP A 137 -16.70 -2.73 -9.85
C ASP A 137 -17.05 -1.26 -9.59
N GLY A 138 -16.96 -0.44 -10.64
CA GLY A 138 -17.29 0.99 -10.57
C GLY A 138 -16.23 1.87 -9.91
N GLY A 139 -16.36 3.18 -10.16
CA GLY A 139 -15.41 4.19 -9.69
C GLY A 139 -14.00 4.03 -10.26
N TYR A 140 -13.03 4.70 -9.62
CA TYR A 140 -11.61 4.55 -9.90
C TYR A 140 -10.88 4.14 -8.63
N THR A 141 -10.34 2.92 -8.61
CA THR A 141 -9.71 2.36 -7.42
C THR A 141 -8.19 2.53 -7.41
N ALA A 142 -7.64 2.75 -6.21
CA ALA A 142 -6.21 2.85 -5.97
C ALA A 142 -5.79 2.29 -4.61
N GLN A 143 -4.49 2.00 -4.47
CA GLN A 143 -3.82 1.64 -3.21
C GLN A 143 -4.53 0.57 -2.36
N ALA A 144 -4.73 -0.62 -2.93
CA ALA A 144 -5.29 -1.76 -2.20
C ALA A 144 -4.39 -2.26 -1.07
N GLU A 145 -5.00 -2.80 0.00
CA GLU A 145 -4.33 -3.45 1.11
C GLU A 145 -5.19 -4.54 1.75
N TYR A 146 -4.61 -5.73 1.93
CA TYR A 146 -5.24 -6.79 2.70
C TYR A 146 -5.32 -6.44 4.18
N SER A 147 -6.46 -6.78 4.81
CA SER A 147 -6.56 -6.91 6.26
C SER A 147 -5.56 -7.96 6.77
N PRO A 148 -5.14 -7.90 8.05
CA PRO A 148 -4.19 -8.86 8.62
C PRO A 148 -4.64 -10.33 8.53
N ASP A 149 -5.96 -10.58 8.61
CA ASP A 149 -6.56 -11.90 8.43
C ASP A 149 -6.70 -12.34 6.96
N GLY A 150 -6.52 -11.42 6.01
CA GLY A 150 -6.62 -11.66 4.58
C GLY A 150 -8.04 -11.77 4.03
N GLU A 151 -9.08 -11.50 4.84
CA GLU A 151 -10.48 -11.65 4.43
C GLU A 151 -11.06 -10.40 3.76
N THR A 152 -10.44 -9.24 3.96
CA THR A 152 -10.93 -7.94 3.49
C THR A 152 -9.83 -7.15 2.78
N ILE A 153 -10.19 -6.34 1.79
CA ILE A 153 -9.30 -5.35 1.17
C ILE A 153 -9.77 -3.95 1.53
N ALA A 154 -8.89 -3.14 2.10
CA ALA A 154 -9.07 -1.68 2.16
C ALA A 154 -8.47 -1.04 0.92
N TYR A 155 -9.12 -0.01 0.40
CA TYR A 155 -8.68 0.67 -0.81
C TYR A 155 -9.26 2.08 -0.92
N GLN A 156 -8.66 2.88 -1.80
CA GLN A 156 -9.21 4.17 -2.19
C GLN A 156 -10.19 3.97 -3.34
N ASN A 157 -11.33 4.63 -3.31
CA ASN A 157 -12.23 4.70 -4.45
C ASN A 157 -12.62 6.15 -4.73
N HIS A 158 -12.60 6.55 -6.00
CA HIS A 158 -13.12 7.85 -6.42
C HIS A 158 -14.51 7.68 -7.03
N ASP A 159 -15.54 8.21 -6.35
CA ASP A 159 -16.95 8.10 -6.75
C ASP A 159 -17.48 9.32 -7.54
N GLY A 160 -16.63 10.33 -7.76
CA GLY A 160 -16.94 11.50 -8.57
C GLY A 160 -16.76 12.83 -7.82
N GLU A 161 -16.81 12.80 -6.48
CA GLU A 161 -16.65 14.00 -5.64
C GLU A 161 -15.28 14.07 -4.94
N GLY A 162 -14.61 12.93 -4.76
CA GLY A 162 -13.25 12.81 -4.21
C GLY A 162 -12.87 11.35 -4.03
N PHE A 163 -11.69 11.10 -3.46
CA PHE A 163 -11.31 9.77 -2.98
C PHE A 163 -11.80 9.53 -1.55
N ASP A 164 -12.40 8.36 -1.31
CA ASP A 164 -12.70 7.88 0.04
C ASP A 164 -12.09 6.51 0.29
N ILE A 165 -12.05 6.12 1.58
CA ILE A 165 -11.62 4.79 2.00
C ILE A 165 -12.82 3.84 1.96
N TYR A 166 -12.64 2.76 1.19
CA TYR A 166 -13.59 1.66 1.10
C TYR A 166 -12.97 0.36 1.59
N VAL A 167 -13.83 -0.58 1.97
CA VAL A 167 -13.47 -1.97 2.19
C VAL A 167 -14.33 -2.91 1.36
N THR A 168 -13.75 -3.98 0.82
CA THR A 168 -14.48 -5.05 0.12
C THR A 168 -14.04 -6.44 0.61
N PRO A 169 -14.97 -7.40 0.78
CA PRO A 169 -14.60 -8.79 1.12
C PRO A 169 -13.85 -9.47 -0.02
N VAL A 170 -12.78 -10.20 0.31
CA VAL A 170 -11.99 -10.99 -0.66
C VAL A 170 -12.80 -12.15 -1.23
N GLY A 171 -13.75 -12.70 -0.46
CA GLY A 171 -14.67 -13.75 -0.91
C GLY A 171 -15.82 -13.26 -1.80
N GLY A 172 -15.81 -11.98 -2.17
CA GLY A 172 -16.93 -11.32 -2.86
C GLY A 172 -17.98 -10.79 -1.89
N GLY A 173 -18.67 -9.73 -2.29
CA GLY A 173 -19.65 -9.04 -1.47
C GLY A 173 -19.80 -7.58 -1.88
N MET A 174 -20.59 -6.83 -1.11
CA MET A 174 -20.73 -5.39 -1.33
C MET A 174 -19.57 -4.63 -0.69
N ALA A 175 -19.01 -3.70 -1.44
CA ALA A 175 -18.07 -2.73 -0.90
C ALA A 175 -18.78 -1.80 0.10
N THR A 176 -18.07 -1.42 1.16
CA THR A 176 -18.54 -0.49 2.19
C THR A 176 -17.64 0.74 2.18
N ARG A 177 -18.23 1.93 2.04
CA ARG A 177 -17.53 3.22 2.23
C ARG A 177 -17.36 3.46 3.73
N LEU A 178 -16.13 3.68 4.18
CA LEU A 178 -15.80 3.90 5.60
C LEU A 178 -15.57 5.37 5.93
N SER A 179 -15.08 6.17 4.99
CA SER A 179 -14.91 7.61 5.17
C SER A 179 -15.86 8.40 4.26
N VAL A 180 -16.41 9.51 4.77
CA VAL A 180 -17.46 10.30 4.10
C VAL A 180 -17.24 11.81 4.22
N GLU A 181 -16.10 12.22 4.77
CA GLU A 181 -15.81 13.62 5.06
C GLU A 181 -15.40 14.37 3.77
N ALA A 182 -15.46 15.70 3.79
CA ALA A 182 -15.08 16.50 2.63
C ALA A 182 -13.56 16.47 2.41
N GLY A 183 -13.13 16.07 1.20
CA GLY A 183 -11.72 16.03 0.81
C GLY A 183 -11.31 14.65 0.29
N ASP A 184 -10.06 14.53 -0.19
CA ASP A 184 -9.51 13.25 -0.61
C ASP A 184 -8.92 12.50 0.59
N ASP A 185 -9.38 11.27 0.78
CA ASP A 185 -8.83 10.31 1.73
C ASP A 185 -7.93 9.28 1.03
N THR A 186 -6.73 9.10 1.59
CA THR A 186 -5.67 8.40 0.89
C THR A 186 -4.81 7.50 1.76
N SER A 187 -4.09 6.59 1.10
CA SER A 187 -3.08 5.74 1.72
C SER A 187 -3.58 4.86 2.86
N PRO A 188 -4.70 4.13 2.72
CA PRO A 188 -5.21 3.28 3.80
C PRO A 188 -4.16 2.26 4.26
N ARG A 189 -4.08 2.06 5.57
CA ARG A 189 -3.23 1.05 6.25
C ARG A 189 -4.01 0.40 7.38
N TRP A 190 -4.10 -0.92 7.37
CA TRP A 190 -4.76 -1.65 8.47
C TRP A 190 -3.90 -1.62 9.74
N SER A 191 -4.56 -1.48 10.89
CA SER A 191 -3.94 -1.79 12.17
C SER A 191 -3.55 -3.28 12.21
N PRO A 192 -2.45 -3.63 12.91
CA PRO A 192 -2.03 -5.02 13.09
C PRO A 192 -3.13 -5.95 13.62
N ASP A 193 -3.98 -5.46 14.52
CA ASP A 193 -5.12 -6.19 15.06
C ASP A 193 -6.32 -6.32 14.09
N GLY A 194 -6.30 -5.60 12.97
CA GLY A 194 -7.35 -5.60 11.94
C GLY A 194 -8.63 -4.85 12.32
N THR A 195 -8.66 -4.12 13.43
CA THR A 195 -9.88 -3.44 13.89
C THR A 195 -10.08 -2.06 13.29
N SER A 196 -9.01 -1.45 12.79
CA SER A 196 -8.97 -0.05 12.38
C SER A 196 -8.17 0.15 11.10
N ILE A 197 -8.42 1.27 10.41
CA ILE A 197 -7.65 1.70 9.23
C ILE A 197 -7.17 3.13 9.46
N ALA A 198 -5.86 3.34 9.39
CA ALA A 198 -5.26 4.67 9.34
C ALA A 198 -5.18 5.18 7.89
N PHE A 199 -5.41 6.47 7.69
CA PHE A 199 -5.38 7.11 6.37
C PHE A 199 -5.04 8.60 6.48
N LEU A 200 -4.66 9.20 5.35
CA LEU A 200 -4.40 10.62 5.22
C LEU A 200 -5.60 11.30 4.60
N ALA A 201 -6.17 12.26 5.32
CA ALA A 201 -7.32 13.04 4.88
C ALA A 201 -6.90 14.47 4.57
N ALA A 202 -7.34 15.02 3.44
CA ALA A 202 -7.19 16.44 3.17
C ALA A 202 -8.02 17.27 4.17
N THR A 203 -7.43 18.31 4.76
CA THR A 203 -8.18 19.20 5.66
C THR A 203 -8.95 20.27 4.87
N ASP A 204 -10.16 20.58 5.34
CA ASP A 204 -11.11 21.53 4.74
C ASP A 204 -10.43 22.80 4.19
N GLY A 205 -10.57 23.02 2.88
CA GLY A 205 -10.13 24.23 2.18
C GLY A 205 -8.68 24.23 1.66
N THR A 206 -7.86 23.21 1.95
CA THR A 206 -6.50 23.10 1.39
C THR A 206 -6.12 21.65 1.06
N GLN A 207 -5.96 21.35 -0.23
CA GLN A 207 -5.48 20.06 -0.75
C GLN A 207 -4.05 19.70 -0.28
N ASP A 208 -3.31 20.65 0.28
CA ASP A 208 -1.91 20.48 0.68
C ASP A 208 -1.71 20.05 2.14
N ILE A 209 -2.74 20.14 2.98
CA ILE A 209 -2.67 19.72 4.39
C ILE A 209 -3.32 18.35 4.51
N GLN A 210 -2.51 17.37 4.92
CA GLN A 210 -2.96 16.01 5.18
C GLN A 210 -2.84 15.73 6.67
N ASP A 211 -4.00 15.47 7.28
CA ASP A 211 -4.09 14.99 8.66
C ASP A 211 -4.13 13.46 8.68
N LEU A 212 -3.44 12.88 9.65
CA LEU A 212 -3.54 11.46 9.93
C LEU A 212 -4.84 11.20 10.72
N GLN A 213 -5.67 10.32 10.18
CA GLN A 213 -6.92 9.90 10.80
C GLN A 213 -6.96 8.36 10.90
N VAL A 214 -7.82 7.87 11.79
CA VAL A 214 -8.10 6.43 11.94
C VAL A 214 -9.60 6.23 11.93
N VAL A 215 -10.06 5.26 11.14
CA VAL A 215 -11.46 4.82 11.11
C VAL A 215 -11.60 3.43 11.71
N SER A 216 -12.60 3.26 12.58
CA SER A 216 -13.02 1.95 13.08
C SER A 216 -13.73 1.17 11.99
N VAL A 217 -13.26 -0.03 11.68
CA VAL A 217 -13.84 -0.89 10.62
C VAL A 217 -15.22 -1.38 11.02
N ARG A 218 -15.47 -1.54 12.33
CA ARG A 218 -16.74 -2.06 12.87
C ARG A 218 -17.84 -1.00 12.91
N THR A 219 -17.49 0.23 13.27
CA THR A 219 -18.48 1.29 13.54
C THR A 219 -18.49 2.39 12.48
N GLY A 220 -17.41 2.55 11.70
CA GLY A 220 -17.22 3.68 10.80
C GLY A 220 -16.84 4.98 11.52
N ASP A 221 -16.61 4.95 12.83
CA ASP A 221 -16.23 6.13 13.59
C ASP A 221 -14.82 6.57 13.19
N VAL A 222 -14.67 7.83 12.80
CA VAL A 222 -13.41 8.43 12.38
C VAL A 222 -12.85 9.32 13.49
N HIS A 223 -11.58 9.12 13.82
CA HIS A 223 -10.83 9.92 14.78
C HIS A 223 -9.63 10.57 14.10
N ARG A 224 -9.56 11.90 14.19
CA ARG A 224 -8.38 12.66 13.75
C ARG A 224 -7.27 12.59 14.80
N LEU A 225 -6.07 12.22 14.38
CA LEU A 225 -4.90 12.06 15.27
C LEU A 225 -3.94 13.25 15.24
N THR A 226 -3.89 13.99 14.14
CA THR A 226 -3.06 15.19 13.99
C THR A 226 -3.93 16.40 13.69
N GLU A 227 -3.64 17.54 14.33
CA GLU A 227 -4.33 18.80 14.06
C GLU A 227 -3.31 19.95 13.97
N GLY A 228 -3.29 20.68 12.85
CA GLY A 228 -2.54 21.94 12.71
C GLY A 228 -1.02 21.86 12.82
N ALA A 229 -0.44 20.64 12.85
CA ALA A 229 0.98 20.42 13.17
C ALA A 229 1.92 20.55 11.94
N GLY A 230 1.37 20.58 10.73
CA GLY A 230 2.12 20.51 9.47
C GLY A 230 1.52 19.44 8.56
N VAL A 231 2.22 19.08 7.47
CA VAL A 231 1.74 18.06 6.52
C VAL A 231 2.32 16.71 6.92
N VAL A 232 1.47 15.73 7.20
CA VAL A 232 1.92 14.33 7.36
C VAL A 232 2.33 13.80 5.99
N THR A 233 3.59 13.39 5.85
CA THR A 233 4.13 12.96 4.54
C THR A 233 4.30 11.46 4.38
N ALA A 234 4.21 10.72 5.48
CA ALA A 234 4.29 9.26 5.56
C ALA A 234 3.89 8.82 6.96
N PHE A 235 3.32 7.63 7.07
CA PHE A 235 3.00 6.98 8.34
C PHE A 235 3.00 5.46 8.14
N ASP A 236 3.11 4.72 9.25
CA ASP A 236 2.93 3.27 9.28
C ASP A 236 2.52 2.80 10.68
N TRP A 237 1.91 1.62 10.75
CA TRP A 237 1.62 0.95 12.03
C TRP A 237 2.85 0.19 12.53
N LEU A 238 3.04 0.23 13.84
CA LEU A 238 3.96 -0.64 14.57
C LEU A 238 3.21 -1.87 15.08
N SER A 239 3.95 -2.92 15.42
CA SER A 239 3.37 -4.21 15.84
C SER A 239 2.58 -4.17 17.16
N ASP A 240 2.66 -3.07 17.89
CA ASP A 240 1.97 -2.83 19.16
C ASP A 240 0.74 -1.91 18.99
N ASP A 241 0.20 -1.81 17.76
CA ASP A 241 -0.92 -0.95 17.38
C ASP A 241 -0.67 0.56 17.63
N SER A 242 0.59 0.98 17.76
CA SER A 242 0.96 2.40 17.69
C SER A 242 1.26 2.83 16.25
N LEU A 243 1.17 4.13 15.97
CA LEU A 243 1.48 4.72 14.66
C LEU A 243 2.78 5.51 14.73
N VAL A 244 3.66 5.30 13.75
CA VAL A 244 4.79 6.19 13.46
C VAL A 244 4.46 7.07 12.27
N TYR A 245 4.81 8.35 12.32
CA TYR A 245 4.57 9.26 11.20
C TYR A 245 5.64 10.33 11.06
N SER A 246 5.76 10.85 9.85
CA SER A 246 6.63 11.96 9.49
C SER A 246 5.84 13.24 9.29
N LEU A 247 6.35 14.35 9.80
CA LEU A 247 5.70 15.65 9.73
C LEU A 247 6.62 16.68 9.08
N ARG A 248 6.09 17.41 8.08
CA ARG A 248 6.80 18.49 7.39
C ARG A 248 6.33 19.85 7.90
N SER A 249 7.18 20.52 8.68
CA SER A 249 6.99 21.89 9.17
C SER A 249 8.28 22.72 9.04
N GLY A 250 8.82 22.82 7.82
CA GLY A 250 10.10 23.50 7.51
C GLY A 250 11.35 22.62 7.68
N SER A 251 11.26 21.53 8.46
CA SER A 251 12.16 20.37 8.48
C SER A 251 11.31 19.10 8.68
N VAL A 252 11.82 17.92 8.31
CA VAL A 252 11.10 16.65 8.49
C VAL A 252 11.45 16.06 9.85
N ASN A 253 10.43 15.80 10.68
CA ASN A 253 10.56 15.18 12.01
C ASN A 253 9.80 13.85 12.06
N LEU A 254 10.23 12.91 12.91
CA LEU A 254 9.56 11.62 13.17
C LEU A 254 8.88 11.65 14.55
N TRP A 255 7.64 11.13 14.60
CA TRP A 255 6.79 11.11 15.79
C TRP A 255 6.11 9.75 15.94
N THR A 256 5.72 9.39 17.16
CA THR A 256 4.96 8.17 17.49
C THR A 256 3.70 8.52 18.27
N ILE A 257 2.60 7.81 18.02
CA ILE A 257 1.31 7.96 18.70
C ILE A 257 0.80 6.58 19.12
N GLU A 258 0.44 6.41 20.39
CA GLU A 258 -0.28 5.22 20.89
C GLU A 258 -1.78 5.40 20.64
N VAL A 259 -2.36 4.59 19.75
CA VAL A 259 -3.75 4.78 19.28
C VAL A 259 -4.77 4.45 20.37
N ASP A 260 -4.56 3.36 21.12
CA ASP A 260 -5.48 2.93 22.19
C ASP A 260 -5.68 3.97 23.30
N GLN A 261 -4.62 4.68 23.69
CA GLN A 261 -4.69 5.70 24.73
C GLN A 261 -5.49 6.94 24.28
N LEU A 262 -5.46 7.26 22.99
CA LEU A 262 -6.23 8.38 22.44
C LEU A 262 -7.71 8.05 22.39
N LEU A 263 -8.06 6.85 21.89
CA LEU A 263 -9.45 6.42 21.78
C LEU A 263 -10.14 6.40 23.15
N GLN A 264 -9.46 5.91 24.19
CA GLN A 264 -10.02 5.86 25.56
C GLN A 264 -10.32 7.25 26.15
N ARG A 265 -9.51 8.27 25.84
CA ARG A 265 -9.73 9.64 26.36
C ARG A 265 -10.94 10.35 25.75
N THR A 266 -11.40 9.90 24.58
CA THR A 266 -12.61 10.44 23.92
C THR A 266 -13.91 9.89 24.52
N PHE A 267 -13.88 8.76 25.24
CA PHE A 267 -15.07 8.15 25.83
C PHE A 267 -15.30 8.53 27.31
N GLU A 268 -14.43 9.35 27.91
CA GLU A 268 -14.55 9.82 29.30
C GLU A 268 -15.02 11.29 29.44
N ASN A 269 -15.39 11.97 28.35
CA ASN A 269 -15.94 13.35 28.38
C ASN A 269 -17.38 13.42 27.87
#